data_AF-A0A1L8E7Z4-F1
#
_entry.id   AF-A0A1L8E7Z4-F1
#
_cell.length_a   1.000
_cell.length_b   1.000
_cell.length_c   1.000
_cell.angle_alpha   90.00
_cell.angle_beta   90.00
_cell.angle_gamma   90.00
#
_symmetry.space_group_name_H-M   'P 1'
#
loop_
_entity.id
_entity.type
_entity.pdbx_description
1 polymer ?
#
loop_
_entity_poly.entity_id
_entity_poly.type
_entity_poly.pdbx_seq_one_letter_code
_entity_poly.pdbx_strand_id
1 'polypeptide(L)'
;AAIEHPSDVFVISSRPIGQRAVLKFAKYTATTPIAGRFTPGAFTNQIQPAFREPRLLVVTDPMTDHQPIMEASYANIPVIAFVNTASPLRYIDIAIPCNNKSPHSIGLMLWLLSREVLRLRGTISRSMEWNVVVDLFFYRDPEEAEKEEAAAKELMPAAKVEELVDHPVEEASNWAEEVAIAPVAAAGAEDWNDDTVKSSWGNDANF
;
A
#
# COMPACT_ATOMS: atom_id res chain seq x y z
N ALA A 1 8.81 2.63 24.27
CA ALA A 1 9.06 3.46 23.07
C ALA A 1 9.07 4.92 23.51
N ALA A 2 9.95 5.76 22.94
CA ALA A 2 10.14 7.15 23.42
C ALA A 2 9.05 8.13 22.96
N ILE A 3 8.34 7.80 21.87
CA ILE A 3 7.17 8.55 21.38
C ILE A 3 5.94 7.67 21.59
N GLU A 4 4.91 8.23 22.21
CA GLU A 4 3.67 7.52 22.57
C GLU A 4 2.83 7.18 21.35
N HIS A 5 2.59 8.16 20.48
CA HIS A 5 1.83 7.99 19.24
C HIS A 5 2.76 7.72 18.05
N PRO A 6 2.70 6.53 17.43
CA PRO A 6 3.54 6.23 16.28
C PRO A 6 3.18 7.04 15.03
N SER A 7 1.93 7.53 14.95
CA SER A 7 1.44 8.39 13.86
C SER A 7 2.20 9.70 13.73
N ASP A 8 2.76 10.19 14.83
CA ASP A 8 3.44 11.49 14.89
C ASP A 8 4.90 11.38 14.41
N VAL A 9 5.33 10.17 14.02
CA VAL A 9 6.59 9.94 13.33
C VAL A 9 6.33 9.97 11.84
N PHE A 10 7.05 10.82 11.13
CA PHE A 10 6.91 10.98 9.69
C PHE A 10 8.12 10.38 8.99
N VAL A 11 7.86 9.67 7.90
CA VAL A 11 8.91 9.09 7.05
C VAL A 11 8.78 9.70 5.65
N ILE A 12 9.89 10.22 5.13
CA ILE A 12 9.90 11.05 3.94
C ILE A 12 10.87 10.49 2.90
N SER A 13 10.40 10.43 1.66
CA SER A 13 11.23 10.16 0.50
C SER A 13 10.69 10.91 -0.71
N SER A 14 11.42 11.91 -1.19
CA SER A 14 11.10 12.54 -2.47
C SER A 14 11.51 11.65 -3.65
N ARG A 15 12.58 10.85 -3.49
CA ARG A 15 13.09 9.98 -4.56
C ARG A 15 12.13 8.83 -4.83
N PRO A 16 11.85 8.47 -6.09
CA PRO A 16 10.91 7.39 -6.46
C PRO A 16 11.31 6.05 -5.84
N ILE A 17 12.61 5.81 -5.77
CA ILE A 17 13.25 4.62 -5.23
C ILE A 17 12.82 4.33 -3.77
N GLY A 18 12.58 5.36 -2.96
CA GLY A 18 12.17 5.19 -1.57
C GLY A 18 10.66 5.25 -1.35
N GLN A 19 9.87 5.73 -2.32
CA GLN A 19 8.44 5.99 -2.12
C GLN A 19 7.66 4.73 -1.68
N ARG A 20 7.86 3.62 -2.40
CA ARG A 20 7.25 2.34 -2.04
C ARG A 20 7.69 1.86 -0.67
N ALA A 21 8.99 1.94 -0.37
CA ALA A 21 9.55 1.52 0.91
C ALA A 21 8.95 2.31 2.08
N VAL A 22 8.79 3.63 1.92
CA VAL A 22 8.19 4.53 2.92
C VAL A 22 6.72 4.18 3.17
N LEU A 23 5.94 3.91 2.12
CA LEU A 23 4.55 3.48 2.26
C LEU A 23 4.42 2.13 2.98
N LYS A 24 5.30 1.17 2.67
CA LYS A 24 5.30 -0.12 3.36
C LYS A 24 5.75 0.02 4.80
N PHE A 25 6.78 0.83 5.08
CA PHE A 25 7.25 1.12 6.43
C PHE A 25 6.11 1.64 7.29
N ALA A 26 5.42 2.69 6.82
CA ALA A 26 4.27 3.28 7.49
C ALA A 26 3.16 2.27 7.82
N LYS A 27 2.89 1.34 6.90
CA LYS A 27 1.85 0.31 7.10
C LYS A 27 2.17 -0.63 8.26
N TYR A 28 3.44 -0.97 8.49
CA TYR A 28 3.82 -1.89 9.56
C TYR A 28 4.10 -1.20 10.89
N THR A 29 4.71 -0.01 10.87
CA THR A 29 5.09 0.72 12.09
C THR A 29 4.02 1.71 12.56
N ALA A 30 2.92 1.87 11.81
CA ALA A 30 1.84 2.83 12.02
C ALA A 30 2.34 4.30 12.03
N THR A 31 3.40 4.58 11.28
CA THR A 31 3.93 5.94 11.08
C THR A 31 3.26 6.61 9.88
N THR A 32 3.35 7.93 9.78
CA THR A 32 2.74 8.69 8.67
C THR A 32 3.74 8.84 7.51
N PRO A 33 3.41 8.36 6.30
CA PRO A 33 4.29 8.49 5.15
C PRO A 33 4.09 9.83 4.45
N ILE A 34 5.20 10.39 3.93
CA ILE A 34 5.22 11.43 2.91
C ILE A 34 6.05 10.90 1.74
N ALA A 35 5.36 10.33 0.76
CA ALA A 35 5.97 9.80 -0.45
C ALA A 35 5.88 10.82 -1.58
N GLY A 36 6.99 11.05 -2.27
CA GLY A 36 7.04 11.94 -3.42
C GLY A 36 7.26 13.40 -3.04
N ARG A 37 6.69 14.30 -3.83
CA ARG A 37 6.96 15.74 -3.71
C ARG A 37 6.53 16.26 -2.33
N PHE A 38 7.49 16.68 -1.53
CA PHE A 38 7.23 17.41 -0.30
C PHE A 38 6.61 18.77 -0.64
N THR A 39 5.48 19.11 -0.01
CA THR A 39 4.85 20.42 -0.11
C THR A 39 5.55 21.40 0.82
N PRO A 40 6.25 22.43 0.30
CA PRO A 40 6.91 23.40 1.17
C PRO A 40 5.89 24.12 2.05
N GLY A 41 6.24 24.29 3.32
CA GLY A 41 5.36 24.83 4.35
C GLY A 41 4.53 23.78 5.08
N ALA A 42 4.69 22.48 4.80
CA ALA A 42 3.94 21.44 5.47
C ALA A 42 4.17 21.41 6.99
N PHE A 43 5.34 21.86 7.48
CA PHE A 43 5.62 21.90 8.93
C PHE A 43 5.47 23.29 9.55
N THR A 44 5.40 24.34 8.75
CA THR A 44 5.41 25.73 9.26
C THR A 44 4.11 26.48 8.99
N ASN A 45 3.37 26.14 7.95
CA ASN A 45 2.17 26.86 7.52
C ASN A 45 0.89 26.16 7.99
N GLN A 46 0.31 26.66 9.08
CA GLN A 46 -0.93 26.14 9.68
C GLN A 46 -2.17 26.29 8.79
N ILE A 47 -2.15 27.19 7.79
CA ILE A 47 -3.29 27.42 6.89
C ILE A 47 -3.38 26.32 5.83
N GLN A 48 -2.27 25.64 5.53
CA GLN A 48 -2.27 24.58 4.51
C GLN A 48 -3.07 23.36 4.99
N PRO A 49 -3.89 22.73 4.12
CA PRO A 49 -4.63 21.52 4.48
C PRO A 49 -3.71 20.32 4.74
N ALA A 50 -2.47 20.36 4.25
CA ALA A 50 -1.45 19.33 4.44
C ALA A 50 -0.51 19.63 5.62
N PHE A 51 -0.90 20.52 6.53
CA PHE A 51 -0.13 20.85 7.72
C PHE A 51 0.07 19.63 8.62
N ARG A 52 1.30 19.41 9.07
CA ARG A 52 1.73 18.25 9.85
C ARG A 52 2.72 18.72 10.92
N GLU A 53 2.63 18.14 12.12
CA GLU A 53 3.56 18.41 13.21
C GLU A 53 4.25 17.11 13.66
N PRO A 54 5.31 16.67 12.95
CA PRO A 54 6.09 15.52 13.35
C PRO A 54 6.78 15.73 14.69
N ARG A 55 6.81 14.69 15.53
CA ARG A 55 7.74 14.62 16.69
C ARG A 55 9.08 14.00 16.33
N LEU A 56 9.14 13.25 15.23
CA LEU A 56 10.37 12.69 14.69
C LEU A 56 10.22 12.52 13.18
N LEU A 57 11.31 12.76 12.48
CA LEU A 57 11.36 12.74 11.03
C LEU A 57 12.46 11.78 10.56
N VAL A 58 12.10 10.84 9.69
CA VAL A 58 13.02 9.90 9.05
C VAL A 58 13.12 10.23 7.57
N VAL A 59 14.33 10.52 7.09
CA VAL A 59 14.62 10.93 5.72
C VAL A 59 15.48 9.91 4.99
N THR A 60 15.14 9.63 3.74
CA THR A 60 15.89 8.68 2.90
C THR A 60 17.13 9.26 2.22
N ASP A 61 17.14 10.56 1.90
CA ASP A 61 18.31 11.19 1.29
C ASP A 61 18.34 12.69 1.58
N PRO A 62 19.32 13.20 2.37
CA PRO A 62 19.34 14.61 2.75
C PRO A 62 19.65 15.56 1.60
N MET A 63 20.19 15.07 0.47
CA MET A 63 20.49 15.93 -0.68
C MET A 63 19.21 16.30 -1.44
N THR A 64 18.34 15.32 -1.68
CA THR A 64 17.05 15.55 -2.35
C THR A 64 15.99 16.06 -1.39
N ASP A 65 16.00 15.59 -0.14
CA ASP A 65 15.02 15.95 0.89
C ASP A 65 15.51 17.12 1.77
N HIS A 66 16.27 18.06 1.20
CA HIS A 66 16.76 19.22 1.95
C HIS A 66 15.62 20.14 2.43
N GLN A 67 14.51 20.21 1.71
CA GLN A 67 13.36 21.04 2.07
C GLN A 67 12.74 20.64 3.42
N PRO A 68 12.32 19.38 3.64
CA PRO A 68 11.80 18.96 4.95
C PRO A 68 12.84 19.06 6.07
N ILE A 69 14.14 18.89 5.78
CA ILE A 69 15.22 19.06 6.76
C ILE A 69 15.32 20.52 7.23
N MET A 70 15.26 21.47 6.30
CA MET A 70 15.25 22.89 6.62
C MET A 70 14.01 23.27 7.42
N GLU A 71 12.83 22.79 7.04
CA GLU A 71 11.60 23.05 7.80
C GLU A 71 11.59 22.40 9.19
N ALA A 72 12.20 21.21 9.33
CA ALA A 72 12.37 20.56 10.63
C ALA A 72 13.14 21.45 11.63
N SER A 73 14.14 22.20 11.14
CA SER A 73 14.91 23.14 11.96
C SER A 73 14.08 24.33 12.46
N TYR A 74 13.05 24.77 11.72
CA TYR A 74 12.16 25.85 12.16
C TYR A 74 11.18 25.39 13.24
N ALA A 75 10.84 24.10 13.24
CA ALA A 75 9.87 23.48 14.15
C ALA A 75 10.51 22.66 15.29
N ASN A 76 11.84 22.68 15.44
CA ASN A 76 12.60 21.91 16.43
C ASN A 76 12.30 20.39 16.39
N ILE A 77 12.16 19.84 15.19
CA ILE A 77 11.86 18.42 14.98
C ILE A 77 13.17 17.63 14.85
N PRO A 78 13.37 16.53 15.60
CA PRO A 78 14.55 15.69 15.46
C PRO A 78 14.54 14.91 14.15
N VAL A 79 15.69 14.88 13.48
CA VAL A 79 15.86 14.30 12.15
C VAL A 79 16.84 13.12 12.16
N ILE A 80 16.35 11.97 11.70
CA ILE A 80 17.16 10.79 11.38
C ILE A 80 17.24 10.68 9.86
N ALA A 81 18.44 10.55 9.30
CA ALA A 81 18.61 10.47 7.86
C ALA A 81 19.49 9.29 7.43
N PHE A 82 19.18 8.74 6.27
CA PHE A 82 20.08 7.85 5.53
C PHE A 82 21.09 8.68 4.75
N VAL A 83 22.36 8.47 5.06
CA VAL A 83 23.45 9.33 4.60
C VAL A 83 24.46 8.50 3.83
N ASN A 84 24.87 9.00 2.67
CA ASN A 84 25.98 8.45 1.90
C ASN A 84 27.24 9.29 2.11
N THR A 85 28.40 8.86 1.61
CA THR A 85 29.67 9.55 1.80
C THR A 85 29.69 10.99 1.26
N ALA A 86 28.88 11.30 0.25
CA ALA A 86 28.77 12.62 -0.36
C ALA A 86 27.59 13.47 0.18
N SER A 87 26.81 12.94 1.12
CA SER A 87 25.61 13.61 1.63
C SER A 87 25.94 14.67 2.69
N PRO A 88 25.29 15.86 2.65
CA PRO A 88 25.50 16.87 3.68
C PRO A 88 24.87 16.44 5.01
N LEU A 89 25.58 16.71 6.12
CA LEU A 89 25.14 16.38 7.49
C LEU A 89 24.52 17.59 8.24
N ARG A 90 24.05 18.60 7.51
CA ARG A 90 23.49 19.82 8.12
C ARG A 90 22.08 19.52 8.63
N TYR A 91 21.82 19.86 9.89
CA TYR A 91 20.52 19.67 10.56
C TYR A 91 20.05 18.20 10.64
N ILE A 92 21.01 17.26 10.68
CA ILE A 92 20.75 15.84 10.90
C ILE A 92 21.29 15.48 12.28
N ASP A 93 20.45 14.93 13.13
CA ASP A 93 20.83 14.54 14.49
C ASP A 93 21.44 13.14 14.52
N ILE A 94 20.84 12.20 13.77
CA ILE A 94 21.31 10.82 13.66
C ILE A 94 21.50 10.46 12.19
N ALA A 95 22.76 10.21 11.82
CA ALA A 95 23.12 9.75 10.50
C ALA A 95 23.25 8.22 10.48
N ILE A 96 22.51 7.56 9.59
CA ILE A 96 22.66 6.13 9.33
C ILE A 96 23.41 5.99 8.00
N PRO A 97 24.69 5.54 8.03
CA PRO A 97 25.51 5.43 6.84
C PRO A 97 25.00 4.30 5.95
N CYS A 98 24.53 4.64 4.74
CA CYS A 98 23.89 3.71 3.81
C CYS A 98 24.18 4.10 2.36
N ASN A 99 24.13 3.11 1.46
CA ASN A 99 24.08 3.41 0.04
C ASN A 99 22.67 3.87 -0.34
N ASN A 100 22.47 5.18 -0.48
CA ASN A 100 21.20 5.80 -0.86
C ASN A 100 20.99 5.90 -2.39
N LYS A 101 21.83 5.25 -3.22
CA LYS A 101 21.67 5.27 -4.69
C LYS A 101 20.96 4.03 -5.23
N SER A 102 21.15 2.88 -4.58
CA SER A 102 20.59 1.60 -5.02
C SER A 102 19.18 1.38 -4.47
N PRO A 103 18.23 0.89 -5.28
CA PRO A 103 16.87 0.55 -4.83
C PRO A 103 16.85 -0.53 -3.75
N HIS A 104 17.70 -1.54 -3.90
CA HIS A 104 17.78 -2.64 -2.93
C HIS A 104 18.31 -2.14 -1.58
N SER A 105 19.32 -1.28 -1.57
CA SER A 105 19.90 -0.78 -0.33
C SER A 105 18.90 0.04 0.50
N ILE A 106 18.16 0.97 -0.12
CA ILE A 106 17.17 1.79 0.62
C ILE A 106 16.04 0.92 1.20
N GLY A 107 15.50 0.01 0.39
CA GLY A 107 14.43 -0.88 0.84
C GLY A 107 14.88 -1.84 1.95
N LEU A 108 16.10 -2.39 1.85
CA LEU A 108 16.70 -3.23 2.90
C LEU A 108 16.81 -2.46 4.21
N MET A 109 17.26 -1.20 4.17
CA MET A 109 17.46 -0.40 5.37
C MET A 109 16.15 -0.02 6.06
N LEU A 110 15.11 0.37 5.30
CA LEU A 110 13.77 0.62 5.86
C LEU A 110 13.13 -0.67 6.39
N TRP A 111 13.36 -1.82 5.74
CA TRP A 111 12.90 -3.11 6.24
C TRP A 111 13.58 -3.47 7.57
N LEU A 112 14.91 -3.32 7.66
CA LEU A 112 15.65 -3.57 8.90
C LEU A 112 15.18 -2.63 10.02
N LEU A 113 15.00 -1.34 9.74
CA LEU A 113 14.47 -0.39 10.71
C LEU A 113 13.07 -0.78 11.18
N SER A 114 12.15 -1.12 10.27
CA SER A 114 10.78 -1.50 10.66
C SER A 114 10.77 -2.75 11.51
N ARG A 115 11.58 -3.77 11.16
CA ARG A 115 11.73 -4.99 11.93
C ARG A 115 12.25 -4.72 13.34
N GLU A 116 13.29 -3.90 13.49
CA GLU A 116 13.85 -3.59 14.81
C GLU A 116 12.89 -2.72 15.65
N VAL A 117 12.16 -1.78 15.02
CA VAL A 117 11.11 -1.02 15.73
C VAL A 117 10.03 -1.94 16.27
N LEU A 118 9.57 -2.93 15.49
CA LEU A 118 8.56 -3.91 15.94
C LEU A 118 9.09 -4.82 17.05
N ARG A 119 10.35 -5.24 16.97
CA ARG A 119 11.02 -6.02 18.03
C ARG A 119 11.14 -5.23 19.33
N LEU A 120 11.50 -3.95 19.26
CA LEU A 120 11.59 -3.07 20.42
C LEU A 120 10.22 -2.74 21.03
N ARG A 121 9.16 -2.76 20.22
CA ARG A 121 7.77 -2.62 20.69
C ARG A 121 7.19 -3.92 21.26
N GLY A 122 7.88 -5.06 21.11
CA GLY A 122 7.44 -6.35 21.63
C GLY A 122 6.33 -7.02 20.80
N THR A 123 6.00 -6.51 19.61
CA THR A 123 5.01 -7.15 18.72
C THR A 123 5.57 -8.39 18.03
N ILE A 124 6.87 -8.44 17.83
CA ILE A 124 7.60 -9.56 17.23
C ILE A 124 8.73 -9.97 18.18
N SER A 125 8.87 -11.27 18.44
CA SER A 125 9.97 -11.80 19.24
C SER A 125 11.29 -11.79 18.44
N ARG A 126 12.44 -11.76 19.14
CA ARG A 126 13.76 -11.84 18.47
C ARG A 126 14.07 -13.25 17.94
N SER A 127 13.45 -14.27 18.52
CA SER A 127 13.66 -15.68 18.18
C SER A 127 12.97 -16.08 16.88
N MET A 128 11.85 -15.44 16.55
CA MET A 128 11.10 -15.71 15.33
C MET A 128 11.54 -14.75 14.22
N GLU A 129 11.68 -15.29 13.00
CA GLU A 129 11.91 -14.48 11.82
C GLU A 129 10.64 -13.69 11.45
N TRP A 130 10.82 -12.53 10.83
CA TRP A 130 9.68 -11.74 10.39
C TRP A 130 9.15 -12.28 9.07
N ASN A 131 7.87 -12.67 9.03
CA ASN A 131 7.23 -13.28 7.85
C ASN A 131 7.18 -12.37 6.61
N VAL A 132 7.49 -11.07 6.75
CA VAL A 132 7.47 -10.12 5.63
C VAL A 132 8.80 -10.13 4.92
N VAL A 133 8.80 -10.59 3.67
CA VAL A 133 9.99 -10.63 2.80
C VAL A 133 10.45 -9.21 2.45
N VAL A 134 11.76 -9.02 2.33
CA VAL A 134 12.38 -7.71 2.13
C VAL A 134 12.00 -7.07 0.80
N ASP A 135 11.81 -7.88 -0.24
CA ASP A 135 11.47 -7.45 -1.60
C ASP A 135 10.17 -6.64 -1.67
N LEU A 136 9.31 -6.75 -0.66
CA LEU A 136 8.11 -5.94 -0.55
C LEU A 136 8.43 -4.43 -0.51
N PHE A 137 9.57 -4.06 0.09
CA PHE A 137 10.03 -2.70 0.28
C PHE A 137 10.83 -2.17 -0.92
N PHE A 138 11.29 -3.03 -1.83
CA PHE A 138 12.02 -2.57 -3.00
C PHE A 138 11.12 -1.78 -3.94
N TYR A 139 11.72 -0.75 -4.52
CA TYR A 139 11.16 -0.08 -5.66
C TYR A 139 11.18 -1.04 -6.85
N ARG A 140 10.04 -1.13 -7.54
CA ARG A 140 9.91 -1.84 -8.80
C ARG A 140 9.67 -0.78 -9.86
N ASP A 141 10.40 -0.88 -10.96
CA ASP A 141 10.12 -0.05 -12.12
C ASP A 141 8.75 -0.45 -12.68
N PRO A 142 7.89 0.53 -13.03
CA PRO A 142 6.53 0.25 -13.48
C PRO A 142 6.51 -0.61 -14.75
N GLU A 143 7.47 -0.42 -15.66
CA GLU A 143 7.57 -1.21 -16.89
C GLU A 143 8.01 -2.67 -16.66
N GLU A 144 8.87 -2.91 -15.68
CA GLU A 144 9.32 -4.26 -15.32
C GLU A 144 8.26 -4.97 -14.49
N ALA A 145 7.58 -4.25 -13.59
CA ALA A 145 6.47 -4.78 -12.81
C ALA A 145 5.32 -5.26 -13.70
N GLU A 146 4.93 -4.50 -14.71
CA GLU A 146 3.88 -4.91 -15.64
C GLU A 146 4.27 -6.15 -16.46
N LYS A 147 5.53 -6.24 -16.90
CA LYS A 147 6.05 -7.40 -17.64
C LYS A 147 6.16 -8.65 -16.76
N GLU A 148 6.63 -8.51 -15.54
CA GLU A 148 6.74 -9.62 -14.58
C GLU A 148 5.37 -10.07 -14.05
N GLU A 149 4.43 -9.15 -13.83
CA GLU A 149 3.07 -9.49 -13.43
C GLU A 149 2.29 -10.12 -14.59
N ALA A 150 2.52 -9.67 -15.83
CA ALA A 150 2.01 -10.34 -17.02
C ALA A 150 2.62 -11.74 -17.17
N ALA A 151 3.94 -11.87 -17.04
CA ALA A 151 4.62 -13.17 -17.10
C ALA A 151 4.18 -14.10 -15.95
N ALA A 152 3.97 -13.59 -14.74
CA ALA A 152 3.45 -14.37 -13.62
C ALA A 152 2.00 -14.81 -13.85
N LYS A 153 1.19 -13.98 -14.53
CA LYS A 153 -0.18 -14.31 -14.93
C LYS A 153 -0.22 -15.32 -16.07
N GLU A 154 0.76 -15.30 -16.98
CA GLU A 154 0.95 -16.32 -18.03
C GLU A 154 1.53 -17.63 -17.49
N LEU A 155 2.39 -17.56 -16.46
CA LEU A 155 2.98 -18.70 -15.75
C LEU A 155 2.05 -19.30 -14.68
N MET A 156 0.87 -18.71 -14.44
CA MET A 156 -0.26 -19.37 -13.80
C MET A 156 -1.11 -20.03 -14.89
N PRO A 157 -0.77 -21.23 -15.39
CA PRO A 157 -1.62 -21.93 -16.35
C PRO A 157 -2.99 -22.19 -15.73
N ALA A 158 -4.03 -22.08 -16.57
CA ALA A 158 -5.40 -22.39 -16.27
C ALA A 158 -5.51 -23.66 -15.42
N ALA A 159 -6.34 -23.60 -14.37
CA ALA A 159 -6.75 -24.78 -13.61
C ALA A 159 -7.09 -25.89 -14.60
N LYS A 160 -6.41 -27.04 -14.47
CA LYS A 160 -6.80 -28.27 -15.15
C LYS A 160 -8.29 -28.47 -14.90
N VAL A 161 -9.09 -28.30 -15.94
CA VAL A 161 -10.42 -28.89 -16.02
C VAL A 161 -10.14 -30.39 -16.02
N GLU A 162 -10.42 -31.05 -14.89
CA GLU A 162 -10.41 -32.50 -14.82
C GLU A 162 -11.38 -33.03 -15.88
N GLU A 163 -10.85 -33.84 -16.79
CA GLU A 163 -11.59 -34.70 -17.70
C GLU A 163 -12.65 -35.49 -16.92
N LEU A 164 -13.92 -35.08 -17.03
CA LEU A 164 -15.05 -35.94 -16.70
C LEU A 164 -15.12 -37.02 -17.79
N VAL A 165 -14.53 -38.17 -17.48
CA VAL A 165 -14.69 -39.41 -18.25
C VAL A 165 -16.13 -39.87 -18.07
N ASP A 166 -16.93 -39.76 -19.12
CA ASP A 166 -18.28 -40.32 -19.17
C ASP A 166 -18.22 -41.85 -19.00
N HIS A 167 -18.77 -42.34 -17.90
CA HIS A 167 -19.16 -43.74 -17.76
C HIS A 167 -20.65 -43.84 -18.12
N PRO A 168 -21.06 -44.67 -19.11
CA PRO A 168 -22.47 -44.80 -19.46
C PRO A 168 -23.20 -45.57 -18.36
N VAL A 169 -24.19 -44.94 -17.74
CA VAL A 169 -25.11 -45.60 -16.79
C VAL A 169 -26.27 -46.19 -17.59
N GLU A 170 -26.44 -47.50 -17.45
CA GLU A 170 -27.52 -48.30 -18.04
C GLU A 170 -28.90 -47.85 -17.57
N GLU A 171 -29.86 -47.99 -18.49
CA GLU A 171 -31.27 -47.65 -18.39
C GLU A 171 -31.97 -48.29 -17.17
N ALA A 172 -32.74 -47.49 -16.44
CA ALA A 172 -33.83 -47.98 -15.60
C ALA A 172 -35.14 -47.27 -16.00
N SER A 173 -35.88 -47.88 -16.92
CA SER A 173 -37.26 -47.53 -17.23
C SER A 173 -38.19 -48.58 -16.63
N ASN A 174 -38.96 -48.22 -15.60
CA ASN A 174 -40.09 -49.02 -15.14
C ASN A 174 -41.29 -48.12 -14.77
N TRP A 175 -42.08 -47.86 -15.81
CA TRP A 175 -43.53 -47.72 -15.91
C TRP A 175 -44.44 -47.59 -14.66
N ALA A 176 -45.21 -46.48 -14.70
CA ALA A 176 -46.65 -46.31 -14.40
C ALA A 176 -47.17 -46.25 -12.95
N GLU A 177 -47.69 -45.07 -12.55
CA GLU A 177 -49.14 -44.88 -12.36
C GLU A 177 -49.51 -43.38 -12.28
N GLU A 178 -50.49 -42.98 -13.11
CA GLU A 178 -51.17 -41.68 -13.10
C GLU A 178 -52.10 -41.55 -11.89
N VAL A 179 -52.14 -40.37 -11.24
CA VAL A 179 -53.40 -39.79 -10.75
C VAL A 179 -53.36 -38.28 -10.93
N ALA A 180 -54.26 -37.78 -11.77
CA ALA A 180 -54.49 -36.36 -12.04
C ALA A 180 -55.24 -35.66 -10.89
N ILE A 181 -54.89 -34.40 -10.58
CA ILE A 181 -55.79 -33.33 -10.09
C ILE A 181 -55.29 -31.96 -10.63
N ALA A 182 -56.26 -31.11 -10.99
CA ALA A 182 -56.21 -29.87 -11.79
C ALA A 182 -55.64 -28.61 -11.06
N PRO A 183 -55.49 -27.44 -11.75
CA PRO A 183 -54.45 -26.42 -11.51
C PRO A 183 -54.91 -25.21 -10.66
N VAL A 184 -53.98 -24.53 -9.97
CA VAL A 184 -54.16 -23.15 -9.45
C VAL A 184 -52.82 -22.39 -9.34
N ALA A 185 -52.75 -21.25 -10.04
CA ALA A 185 -52.02 -19.98 -9.82
C ALA A 185 -50.58 -19.95 -9.25
N ALA A 186 -49.65 -19.32 -9.99
CA ALA A 186 -49.13 -17.97 -9.72
C ALA A 186 -47.76 -17.75 -10.40
N ALA A 187 -47.66 -16.61 -11.11
CA ALA A 187 -46.47 -15.82 -11.46
C ALA A 187 -45.18 -16.57 -11.86
N GLY A 188 -44.70 -16.49 -13.10
CA GLY A 188 -44.45 -15.24 -13.82
C GLY A 188 -42.98 -14.86 -13.64
N ALA A 189 -42.15 -15.36 -14.57
CA ALA A 189 -40.76 -15.00 -14.74
C ALA A 189 -40.65 -13.77 -15.64
N GLU A 190 -39.88 -12.75 -15.25
CA GLU A 190 -39.43 -11.63 -16.08
C GLU A 190 -38.04 -11.22 -15.54
N ASP A 191 -36.94 -11.57 -16.21
CA ASP A 191 -36.32 -10.89 -17.36
C ASP A 191 -35.93 -9.44 -17.07
N TRP A 192 -34.63 -9.23 -16.85
CA TRP A 192 -34.01 -7.96 -16.46
C TRP A 192 -33.28 -7.40 -17.67
N ASN A 193 -34.03 -6.81 -18.61
CA ASN A 193 -33.40 -5.95 -19.60
C ASN A 193 -34.25 -4.73 -20.01
N ASP A 194 -33.58 -3.60 -19.89
CA ASP A 194 -33.79 -2.29 -20.52
C ASP A 194 -34.89 -1.36 -19.98
N ASP A 195 -34.45 -0.18 -19.50
CA ASP A 195 -35.08 1.08 -19.89
C ASP A 195 -34.09 2.25 -19.71
N THR A 196 -33.52 2.66 -20.83
CA THR A 196 -33.18 4.07 -21.10
C THR A 196 -34.45 4.92 -20.89
N VAL A 197 -34.40 6.13 -20.30
CA VAL A 197 -34.41 7.40 -21.05
C VAL A 197 -34.58 8.61 -20.10
N LYS A 198 -33.65 9.59 -20.21
CA LYS A 198 -33.78 11.08 -20.10
C LYS A 198 -34.28 11.71 -18.78
N SER A 199 -33.43 12.48 -18.09
CA SER A 199 -33.06 13.89 -18.29
C SER A 199 -33.98 14.90 -17.59
N SER A 200 -33.46 15.58 -16.56
CA SER A 200 -33.65 17.02 -16.29
C SER A 200 -33.04 17.34 -14.91
N TRP A 201 -31.83 17.87 -14.87
CA TRP A 201 -31.35 18.63 -13.72
C TRP A 201 -31.02 20.04 -14.24
N GLY A 202 -32.08 20.84 -14.31
CA GLY A 202 -32.02 22.28 -14.54
C GLY A 202 -31.68 23.02 -13.25
N ASN A 203 -30.96 24.12 -13.45
CA ASN A 203 -30.44 25.05 -12.47
C ASN A 203 -31.54 25.93 -11.84
N ASP A 204 -31.15 26.57 -10.72
CA ASP A 204 -31.61 27.86 -10.16
C ASP A 204 -32.77 27.95 -9.14
N ALA A 205 -32.36 28.47 -7.96
CA ALA A 205 -32.89 29.65 -7.26
C ALA A 205 -33.52 29.45 -5.86
N ASN A 206 -32.98 30.27 -4.93
CA ASN A 206 -33.59 30.86 -3.73
C ASN A 206 -34.28 29.97 -2.70
N PHE A 207 -33.71 29.88 -1.50
CA PHE A 207 -34.18 30.56 -0.27
C PHE A 207 -33.07 30.60 0.77
#